data_AF-A0A7V9IY12-F1
#
_entry.id   AF-A0A7V9IY12-F1
#
_cell.length_a   1.000
_cell.length_b   1.000
_cell.length_c   1.000
_cell.angle_alpha   90.00
_cell.angle_beta   90.00
_cell.angle_gamma   90.00
#
_symmetry.space_group_name_H-M   'P 1'
#
loop_
_entity.id
_entity.type
_entity.pdbx_description
1 polymer ?
#
loop_
_entity_poly.entity_id
_entity_poly.type
_entity_poly.pdbx_seq_one_letter_code
_entity_poly.pdbx_strand_id
1 'polypeptide(L)'
;VECDTRAQVSEALEAKVDAILLDNMTPDELVAAVAHVQGRARLEASGGVTLDNVRAIAETGVDEISIGALTHSARSLDVSLELT
;
A
#
# COMPACT_ATOMS: atom_id res chain seq x y z
N VAL A 1 -2.46 11.66 -2.90
CA VAL A 1 -1.94 12.35 -1.68
C VAL A 1 -1.69 11.30 -0.62
N GLU A 2 -0.75 11.54 0.29
CA GLU A 2 -0.44 10.60 1.38
C GLU A 2 -1.20 10.97 2.64
N CYS A 3 -1.69 9.96 3.36
CA CYS A 3 -2.45 10.09 4.58
C CYS A 3 -2.02 9.03 5.60
N ASP A 4 -1.71 9.46 6.83
CA ASP A 4 -1.38 8.61 7.97
C ASP A 4 -2.52 8.52 8.99
N THR A 5 -3.58 9.31 8.80
CA THR A 5 -4.75 9.33 9.68
C THR A 5 -6.07 9.37 8.92
N ARG A 6 -7.12 8.85 9.54
CA ARG A 6 -8.49 8.89 8.99
C ARG A 6 -9.01 10.32 8.75
N ALA A 7 -8.56 11.29 9.54
CA ALA A 7 -8.94 12.69 9.36
C ALA A 7 -8.43 13.22 8.01
N GLN A 8 -7.15 12.99 7.70
CA GLN A 8 -6.56 13.36 6.41
C GLN A 8 -7.23 12.63 5.24
N VAL A 9 -7.62 11.36 5.41
CA VAL A 9 -8.40 10.65 4.36
C VAL A 9 -9.71 11.39 4.09
N SER A 10 -10.38 11.90 5.13
CA SER A 10 -11.63 12.65 4.97
C SER A 10 -11.40 13.98 4.24
N GLU A 11 -10.35 14.71 4.61
CA GLU A 11 -9.94 15.95 3.93
C GLU A 11 -9.56 15.71 2.47
N ALA A 12 -8.82 14.64 2.18
CA ALA A 12 -8.44 14.26 0.82
C ALA A 12 -9.67 13.95 -0.06
N LEU A 13 -10.69 13.31 0.51
CA LEU A 13 -11.95 13.04 -0.19
C LEU A 13 -12.75 14.33 -0.46
N GLU A 14 -12.76 15.28 0.47
CA GLU A 14 -13.37 16.60 0.24
C GLU A 14 -12.65 17.38 -0.87
N ALA A 15 -11.33 17.23 -0.96
CA ALA A 15 -10.51 17.79 -2.02
C ALA A 15 -10.66 17.07 -3.37
N LYS A 16 -11.41 15.96 -3.44
CA LYS A 16 -11.66 15.16 -4.65
C LYS A 16 -10.39 14.69 -5.37
N VAL A 17 -9.42 14.20 -4.61
CA VAL A 17 -8.20 13.61 -5.17
C VAL A 17 -8.51 12.28 -5.90
N ASP A 18 -7.71 11.96 -6.92
CA ASP A 18 -7.87 10.71 -7.67
C ASP A 18 -7.40 9.47 -6.89
N ALA A 19 -6.38 9.64 -6.05
CA ALA A 19 -5.74 8.55 -5.30
C ALA A 19 -5.21 8.99 -3.92
N ILE A 20 -5.29 8.08 -2.96
CA ILE A 20 -4.84 8.24 -1.58
C ILE A 20 -3.87 7.10 -1.23
N LEU A 21 -2.66 7.45 -0.80
CA LEU A 21 -1.68 6.54 -0.21
C LEU A 21 -1.92 6.50 1.30
N LEU A 22 -2.23 5.32 1.83
CA LEU A 22 -2.45 5.06 3.25
C LEU A 22 -1.13 4.59 3.86
N ASP A 23 -0.47 5.45 4.62
CA ASP A 23 0.87 5.17 5.17
C ASP A 23 0.80 4.52 6.57
N ASN A 24 1.49 3.39 6.72
CA ASN A 24 1.67 2.65 7.98
C ASN A 24 0.39 2.31 8.75
N MET A 25 -0.75 2.20 8.05
CA MET A 25 -2.03 1.83 8.66
C MET A 25 -2.13 0.32 8.92
N THR A 26 -2.76 -0.04 10.03
CA THR A 26 -3.09 -1.42 10.37
C THR A 26 -4.18 -1.99 9.45
N PRO A 27 -4.32 -3.33 9.32
CA PRO A 27 -5.38 -3.92 8.49
C PRO A 27 -6.80 -3.45 8.85
N ASP A 28 -7.09 -3.26 10.15
CA ASP A 28 -8.40 -2.75 10.60
C ASP A 28 -8.65 -1.31 10.15
N GLU A 29 -7.62 -0.47 10.18
CA GLU A 29 -7.68 0.91 9.67
C GLU A 29 -7.85 0.94 8.16
N LEU A 30 -7.16 0.07 7.42
CA LEU A 30 -7.31 -0.06 5.97
C LEU A 30 -8.74 -0.48 5.60
N VAL A 31 -9.32 -1.48 6.28
CA VAL A 31 -10.72 -1.88 6.07
C VAL A 31 -11.67 -0.71 6.34
N ALA A 32 -11.45 0.05 7.41
CA ALA A 32 -12.24 1.23 7.70
C ALA A 32 -12.07 2.33 6.64
N ALA A 33 -10.86 2.53 6.10
CA ALA A 33 -10.59 3.49 5.03
C ALA A 33 -11.28 3.08 3.72
N VAL A 34 -11.19 1.81 3.33
CA VAL A 34 -11.88 1.25 2.16
C VAL A 34 -13.40 1.47 2.28
N ALA A 35 -13.97 1.11 3.44
CA ALA A 35 -15.39 1.31 3.70
C ALA A 35 -15.80 2.78 3.74
N HIS A 36 -14.91 3.69 4.13
CA HIS A 36 -15.17 5.14 4.16
C HIS A 36 -15.08 5.77 2.76
N VAL A 37 -14.10 5.38 1.96
CA VAL A 37 -13.82 5.95 0.64
C VAL A 37 -14.87 5.51 -0.37
N GLN A 38 -15.36 4.27 -0.30
CA GLN A 38 -16.44 3.74 -1.14
C GLN A 38 -16.20 3.98 -2.65
N GLY A 39 -14.97 3.79 -3.11
CA GLY A 39 -14.59 3.95 -4.52
C GLY A 39 -14.54 5.38 -5.04
N ARG A 40 -14.62 6.40 -4.15
CA ARG A 40 -14.50 7.82 -4.55
C ARG A 40 -13.07 8.22 -4.93
N ALA A 41 -12.07 7.47 -4.47
CA ALA A 41 -10.66 7.61 -4.82
C ALA A 41 -10.02 6.22 -4.80
N ARG A 42 -8.92 6.05 -5.53
CA ARG A 42 -8.10 4.82 -5.46
C ARG A 42 -7.33 4.78 -4.15
N LEU A 43 -7.23 3.60 -3.54
CA LEU A 43 -6.51 3.38 -2.30
C LEU A 43 -5.27 2.53 -2.51
N GLU A 44 -4.13 3.06 -2.07
CA GLU A 44 -2.85 2.38 -2.09
C GLU A 44 -2.33 2.22 -0.65
N ALA A 45 -2.04 1.00 -0.20
CA ALA A 45 -1.43 0.79 1.11
C ALA A 45 0.10 0.84 1.04
N SER A 46 0.74 1.48 2.02
CA SER A 46 2.20 1.61 2.13
C SER A 46 2.67 1.39 3.57
N GLY A 47 3.96 1.10 3.73
CA GLY A 47 4.61 0.98 5.03
C GLY A 47 4.76 -0.45 5.52
N GLY A 48 6.00 -0.87 5.81
CA GLY A 48 6.29 -2.14 6.49
C GLY A 48 5.79 -3.42 5.79
N VAL A 49 5.54 -3.40 4.49
CA VAL A 49 5.00 -4.56 3.77
C VAL A 49 6.05 -5.67 3.62
N THR A 50 5.69 -6.88 4.01
CA THR A 50 6.50 -8.11 3.94
C THR A 50 5.71 -9.25 3.30
N LEU A 51 6.40 -10.34 2.95
CA LEU A 51 5.71 -11.54 2.42
C LEU A 51 4.72 -12.15 3.42
N ASP A 52 4.96 -11.97 4.72
CA ASP A 52 4.11 -12.53 5.77
C ASP A 52 2.81 -11.73 5.95
N ASN A 53 2.82 -10.42 5.68
CA ASN A 53 1.66 -9.54 5.92
C ASN A 53 0.94 -9.09 4.64
N VAL A 54 1.56 -9.19 3.46
CA VAL A 54 1.00 -8.65 2.20
C VAL A 54 -0.36 -9.24 1.86
N ARG A 55 -0.61 -10.50 2.20
CA ARG A 55 -1.92 -11.15 2.01
C ARG A 55 -3.00 -10.47 2.85
N ALA A 56 -2.73 -10.25 4.14
CA ALA A 56 -3.70 -9.63 5.04
C ALA A 56 -4.03 -8.20 4.58
N ILE A 57 -3.03 -7.45 4.11
CA ILE A 57 -3.21 -6.11 3.52
C ILE A 57 -4.08 -6.19 2.25
N ALA A 58 -3.80 -7.13 1.33
CA ALA A 58 -4.59 -7.30 0.11
C ALA A 58 -6.05 -7.66 0.38
N GLU A 59 -6.30 -8.47 1.42
CA GLU A 59 -7.66 -8.89 1.82
C GLU A 59 -8.48 -7.74 2.43
N THR A 60 -7.87 -6.59 2.77
CA THR A 60 -8.61 -5.40 3.25
C THR A 60 -9.44 -4.71 2.16
N GLY A 61 -9.13 -4.97 0.88
CA GLY A 61 -9.82 -4.38 -0.26
C GLY A 61 -9.21 -3.08 -0.79
N VAL A 62 -7.96 -2.76 -0.43
CA VAL A 62 -7.19 -1.71 -1.11
C VAL A 62 -6.93 -2.08 -2.59
N ASP A 63 -6.82 -1.07 -3.45
CA ASP A 63 -6.61 -1.28 -4.89
C ASP A 63 -5.16 -1.63 -5.21
N GLU A 64 -4.21 -1.04 -4.47
CA GLU A 64 -2.77 -1.16 -4.72
C GLU A 64 -2.00 -1.34 -3.40
N ILE A 65 -0.83 -1.97 -3.48
CA ILE A 65 0.10 -2.13 -2.35
C ILE A 65 1.49 -1.72 -2.81
N SER A 66 2.03 -0.70 -2.16
CA SER A 66 3.39 -0.22 -2.41
C SER A 66 4.41 -0.96 -1.55
N ILE A 67 5.39 -1.59 -2.20
CA ILE A 67 6.43 -2.40 -1.53
C ILE A 67 7.82 -1.86 -1.89
N GLY A 68 8.34 -0.94 -1.08
CA GLY A 68 9.67 -0.34 -1.30
C GLY A 68 10.83 -1.35 -1.25
N ALA A 69 10.66 -2.46 -0.53
CA ALA A 69 11.67 -3.53 -0.44
C ALA A 69 12.02 -4.15 -1.80
N LEU A 70 11.12 -4.05 -2.80
CA LEU A 70 11.36 -4.57 -4.15
C LEU A 70 12.50 -3.86 -4.89
N THR A 71 12.82 -2.61 -4.53
CA THR A 71 13.85 -1.81 -5.20
C THR A 71 15.05 -1.54 -4.31
N HIS A 72 14.83 -1.18 -3.05
CA HIS A 72 15.92 -0.89 -2.10
C HIS A 72 16.54 -2.15 -1.47
N SER A 73 15.88 -3.31 -1.53
CA SER A 73 16.31 -4.52 -0.82
C SER A 73 16.20 -5.80 -1.66
N ALA A 74 16.21 -5.65 -2.99
CA ALA A 74 16.20 -6.78 -3.90
C ALA A 74 17.42 -7.68 -3.67
N ARG A 75 17.19 -8.98 -3.51
CA ARG A 75 18.28 -9.96 -3.42
C ARG A 75 18.90 -10.18 -4.79
N SER A 76 20.22 -10.16 -4.86
CA SER A 76 20.95 -10.55 -6.08
C SER A 76 20.65 -12.01 -6.43
N LEU A 77 20.47 -12.28 -7.72
CA LEU A 77 20.37 -13.64 -8.24
C LEU A 77 21.77 -14.28 -8.22
N ASP A 78 21.85 -15.54 -7.78
CA ASP A 78 23.07 -16.33 -7.87
C ASP A 78 23.24 -16.81 -9.32
N VAL A 79 24.26 -16.28 -10.01
CA VAL A 79 24.50 -16.52 -11.44
C VAL A 79 25.94 -16.97 -11.67
N SER A 80 26.13 -17.96 -12.55
CA SER A 80 27.44 -18.43 -12.99
C SER A 80 27.52 -18.49 -14.53
N LEU A 81 28.70 -18.23 -15.07
CA LEU A 81 29.01 -18.32 -16.50
C LEU A 81 30.17 -19.31 -16.68
N GLU A 82 29.92 -20.38 -17.42
CA GLU A 82 30.95 -21.34 -17.84
C GLU A 82 31.36 -21.04 -19.28
N LEU A 83 32.67 -20.91 -19.53
CA LEU A 83 33.22 -20.69 -20.87
C LEU A 83 33.94 -21.96 -21.30
N THR A 84 33.55 -22.50 -22.46
CA THR A 84 34.17 -23.64 -23.14
C THR A 84 34.85 -23.21 -24.42
#